data_AF-A0A947RTN9-F1
#
_entry.id   AF-A0A947RTN9-F1
#
_cell.length_a   1.000
_cell.length_b   1.000
_cell.length_c   1.000
_cell.angle_alpha   90.00
_cell.angle_beta   90.00
_cell.angle_gamma   90.00
#
_symmetry.space_group_name_H-M   'P 1'
#
loop_
_entity.id
_entity.type
_entity.pdbx_description
1 polymer ?
#
loop_
_entity_poly.entity_id
_entity_poly.type
_entity_poly.pdbx_seq_one_letter_code
_entity_poly.pdbx_strand_id
1 'polypeptide(L)'
;NAIVYLDVTPENSLKRIRQRQRGCESGVSLEYLARLYQNYEEFVQEISRLIPVIRVGWNEFWEVEEIAAAITREYTQTSFLRQVTR
;
A
#
# COMPACT_ATOMS: atom_id res chain seq x y z
N ASN A 1 -14.48 0.21 7.70
CA ASN A 1 -13.53 -0.57 6.89
C ASN A 1 -12.75 0.39 6.00
N ALA A 2 -11.43 0.39 6.11
CA ALA A 2 -10.53 1.15 5.25
C ALA A 2 -9.42 0.21 4.75
N ILE A 3 -8.83 0.52 3.60
CA ILE A 3 -7.71 -0.24 3.04
C ILE A 3 -6.43 0.54 3.35
N VAL A 4 -5.42 -0.15 3.89
CA VAL A 4 -4.07 0.40 4.01
C VAL A 4 -3.23 -0.19 2.87
N TYR A 5 -2.77 0.66 1.97
CA TYR A 5 -1.95 0.28 0.82
C TYR A 5 -0.49 0.64 1.08
N LEU A 6 0.36 -0.37 1.22
CA LEU A 6 1.80 -0.22 1.41
C LEU A 6 2.49 -0.08 0.04
N ASP A 7 2.85 1.13 -0.32
CA ASP A 7 3.44 1.48 -1.61
C ASP A 7 4.97 1.27 -1.57
N VAL A 8 5.42 0.17 -2.17
CA VAL A 8 6.83 -0.18 -2.29
C VAL A 8 7.19 -0.40 -3.76
N THR A 9 8.31 0.17 -4.17
CA THR A 9 8.80 0.00 -5.54
C THR A 9 9.13 -1.47 -5.86
N PRO A 10 8.93 -1.93 -7.11
CA PRO A 10 9.29 -3.29 -7.53
C PRO A 10 10.74 -3.67 -7.20
N GLU A 11 11.67 -2.73 -7.35
CA GLU A 11 13.10 -2.91 -7.08
C GLU A 11 13.37 -3.16 -5.59
N ASN A 12 12.77 -2.35 -4.71
CA ASN A 12 12.90 -2.54 -3.26
C ASN A 12 12.20 -3.82 -2.80
N SER A 13 11.04 -4.14 -3.38
CA SER A 13 10.34 -5.39 -3.11
C SER A 13 11.20 -6.61 -3.47
N LEU A 14 11.82 -6.60 -4.65
CA LEU A 14 12.72 -7.66 -5.10
C LEU A 14 13.96 -7.78 -4.20
N LYS A 15 14.56 -6.65 -3.82
CA LYS A 15 15.70 -6.63 -2.88
C LYS A 15 15.32 -7.30 -1.55
N ARG A 16 14.14 -7.00 -1.00
CA ARG A 16 13.66 -7.59 0.26
C ARG A 16 13.32 -9.07 0.10
N ILE A 17 12.70 -9.48 -1.00
CA ILE A 17 12.47 -10.90 -1.32
C ILE A 17 13.78 -11.68 -1.28
N ARG A 18 14.83 -11.18 -1.95
CA ARG A 18 16.15 -11.79 -1.97
C ARG A 18 16.79 -11.85 -0.58
N GLN A 19 16.66 -10.78 0.22
CA GLN A 19 17.17 -10.75 1.60
C GLN A 19 16.52 -11.79 2.51
N ARG A 20 15.24 -12.14 2.29
CA ARG A 20 14.55 -13.16 3.09
C ARG A 20 15.03 -14.59 2.82
N GLN A 21 15.78 -14.82 1.74
CA GLN A 21 16.37 -16.11 1.36
C GLN A 21 15.38 -17.29 1.38
N ARG A 22 14.10 -17.03 1.10
CA ARG A 22 13.10 -18.09 1.00
C ARG A 22 13.27 -18.77 -0.35
N GLY A 23 13.67 -20.05 -0.32
CA GLY A 23 13.97 -20.82 -1.54
C GLY A 23 12.84 -20.82 -2.58
N CYS A 24 11.57 -20.68 -2.16
CA CYS A 24 10.40 -20.61 -3.03
C CYS A 24 10.20 -19.28 -3.76
N GLU A 25 10.81 -18.17 -3.31
CA GLU A 25 10.66 -16.84 -3.91
C GLU A 25 11.77 -16.51 -4.93
N SER A 26 12.66 -17.47 -5.21
CA SER A 26 13.86 -17.29 -6.06
C SER A 26 13.56 -17.11 -7.56
N GLY A 27 12.37 -17.48 -8.02
CA GLY A 27 11.93 -17.32 -9.41
C GLY A 27 11.20 -16.00 -9.71
N VAL A 28 11.01 -15.12 -8.72
CA VAL A 28 10.28 -13.86 -8.92
C VAL A 28 11.11 -12.88 -9.75
N SER A 29 10.61 -12.51 -10.94
CA SER A 29 11.28 -11.54 -11.81
C SER A 29 10.89 -10.10 -11.46
N LEU A 30 11.76 -9.15 -11.80
CA LEU A 30 11.46 -7.72 -11.67
C LEU A 30 10.27 -7.33 -12.56
N GLU A 31 10.19 -7.87 -13.77
CA GLU A 31 9.07 -7.64 -14.70
C GLU A 31 7.73 -8.06 -14.09
N TYR A 32 7.68 -9.23 -13.44
CA TYR A 32 6.49 -9.68 -12.74
C TYR A 32 6.07 -8.69 -11.65
N LEU A 33 7.01 -8.22 -10.84
CA LEU A 33 6.74 -7.25 -9.78
C LEU A 33 6.30 -5.89 -10.34
N ALA A 34 6.88 -5.43 -11.46
CA ALA A 34 6.48 -4.20 -12.13
C ALA A 34 5.05 -4.29 -12.66
N ARG A 35 4.69 -5.41 -13.30
CA ARG A 35 3.30 -5.66 -13.74
C ARG A 35 2.35 -5.75 -12.56
N LEU A 36 2.74 -6.43 -11.48
CA LEU A 36 1.94 -6.53 -10.27
C LEU A 36 1.68 -5.15 -9.66
N TYR A 37 2.72 -4.32 -9.55
CA TYR A 37 2.63 -2.95 -9.07
C TYR A 37 1.63 -2.12 -9.89
N GLN A 38 1.72 -2.15 -11.22
CA GLN A 38 0.80 -1.45 -12.11
C GLN A 38 -0.67 -1.87 -11.91
N ASN A 39 -0.94 -3.17 -11.82
CA ASN A 39 -2.30 -3.67 -11.57
C ASN A 39 -2.84 -3.19 -10.20
N TYR A 40 -1.99 -3.12 -9.18
CA TYR A 40 -2.40 -2.61 -7.87
C TYR A 40 -2.63 -1.10 -7.88
N GLU A 41 -1.86 -0.32 -8.63
CA GLU A 41 -2.11 1.11 -8.81
C GLU A 41 -3.46 1.36 -9.47
N GLU A 42 -3.79 0.61 -10.52
CA GLU A 42 -5.11 0.65 -11.17
C GLU A 42 -6.22 0.28 -10.19
N PHE A 43 -6.07 -0.83 -9.45
CA PHE A 43 -7.02 -1.25 -8.44
C PHE A 43 -7.25 -0.19 -7.34
N VAL A 44 -6.18 0.42 -6.82
CA VAL A 44 -6.25 1.46 -5.78
C VAL A 44 -7.01 2.69 -6.30
N GLN A 45 -6.76 3.09 -7.54
CA GLN A 45 -7.48 4.21 -8.18
C GLN A 45 -8.98 3.94 -8.30
N GLU A 46 -9.38 2.71 -8.64
CA GLU A 46 -10.79 2.35 -8.76
C GLU A 46 -11.47 2.20 -7.40
N ILE A 47 -10.87 1.46 -6.47
CA ILE A 47 -11.50 1.14 -5.18
C ILE A 47 -11.58 2.35 -4.25
N SER A 48 -10.66 3.32 -4.38
CA SER A 48 -10.67 4.57 -3.59
C SER A 48 -11.92 5.41 -3.75
N ARG A 49 -12.69 5.20 -4.83
CA ARG A 49 -13.99 5.83 -5.07
C ARG A 49 -15.09 5.28 -4.17
N LEU A 50 -14.93 4.05 -3.70
CA LEU A 50 -15.92 3.28 -2.93
C LEU A 50 -15.53 3.15 -1.45
N ILE A 51 -14.25 2.86 -1.19
CA ILE A 51 -13.72 2.57 0.13
C ILE A 51 -12.54 3.52 0.41
N PRO A 52 -12.41 4.08 1.62
CA PRO A 52 -11.26 4.91 1.97
C PRO A 52 -9.96 4.11 1.87
N VAL A 53 -8.98 4.63 1.13
CA VAL A 53 -7.65 4.05 0.99
C VAL A 53 -6.61 4.99 1.59
N ILE A 54 -5.79 4.46 2.49
CA ILE A 54 -4.63 5.16 3.07
C ILE A 54 -3.39 4.59 2.39
N ARG A 55 -2.72 5.41 1.56
CA ARG A 55 -1.46 5.05 0.89
C ARG A 55 -0.29 5.40 1.79
N VAL A 56 0.56 4.43 2.10
CA VAL A 56 1.75 4.59 2.94
C VAL A 56 2.98 4.25 2.13
N GLY A 57 3.91 5.21 2.00
CA GLY A 57 5.20 4.95 1.36
C GLY A 57 6.03 3.96 2.19
N TRP A 58 6.38 2.82 1.60
CA TRP A 58 6.96 1.67 2.31
C TRP A 58 8.33 1.23 1.74
N ASN A 59 9.05 2.16 1.12
CA ASN A 59 10.40 1.92 0.59
C ASN A 59 11.45 1.69 1.69
N GLU A 60 11.22 2.25 2.87
CA GLU A 60 12.02 2.06 4.09
C GLU A 60 11.16 1.41 5.16
N PHE A 61 11.79 0.73 6.12
CA PHE A 61 11.06 0.17 7.25
C PHE A 61 10.80 1.29 8.26
N TRP A 62 9.56 1.42 8.69
CA TRP A 62 9.17 2.35 9.74
C TRP A 62 9.11 1.63 11.07
N GLU A 63 9.32 2.37 12.15
CA GLU A 63 8.97 1.89 13.48
C GLU A 63 7.44 1.74 13.58
N VAL A 64 7.01 0.74 14.33
CA VAL A 64 5.59 0.32 14.39
C VAL A 64 4.72 1.43 14.97
N GLU A 65 5.23 2.14 15.97
CA GLU A 65 4.54 3.24 16.63
C GLU A 65 4.35 4.44 15.69
N GLU A 66 5.35 4.71 14.85
CA GLU A 66 5.32 5.82 13.90
C GLU A 66 4.27 5.59 12.81
N ILE A 67 4.26 4.39 12.20
CA ILE A 67 3.28 4.06 11.16
C ILE A 67 1.85 4.00 11.75
N ALA A 68 1.69 3.48 12.97
CA ALA A 68 0.39 3.42 13.63
C ALA A 68 -0.17 4.82 13.91
N ALA A 69 0.69 5.75 14.39
CA ALA A 69 0.31 7.13 14.63
C ALA A 69 -0.06 7.85 13.32
N ALA A 70 0.72 7.64 12.26
CA ALA A 70 0.44 8.21 10.93
C ALA A 70 -0.91 7.72 10.38
N ILE A 71 -1.16 6.41 10.39
CA ILE A 71 -2.43 5.83 9.91
C ILE A 71 -3.62 6.35 10.74
N THR A 72 -3.48 6.41 12.07
CA THR A 72 -4.55 6.88 12.96
C THR A 72 -4.91 8.34 12.68
N ARG A 73 -3.92 9.19 12.41
CA ARG A 73 -4.13 10.60 12.08
C ARG A 73 -4.92 10.73 10.77
N GLU A 74 -4.48 10.09 9.70
CA GLU A 74 -5.13 10.20 8.38
C GLU A 74 -6.55 9.62 8.40
N TYR A 75 -6.76 8.51 9.10
CA TYR A 75 -8.09 7.91 9.27
C TYR A 75 -9.06 8.85 10.00
N THR A 76 -8.58 9.56 11.03
CA THR A 76 -9.42 10.44 11.86
C THR A 76 -9.73 11.77 11.17
N GLN A 77 -8.82 12.28 10.34
CA GLN A 77 -8.99 13.54 9.61
C GLN A 77 -9.92 13.42 8.39
N THR A 78 -10.10 12.20 7.87
CA THR A 78 -11.00 11.96 6.73
C THR A 78 -12.45 11.97 7.21
N SER A 79 -13.06 13.16 7.33
CA SER A 79 -14.50 13.30 7.63
C SER A 79 -15.34 12.75 6.47
N PHE A 80 -16.04 11.64 6.67
CA PHE A 80 -16.85 10.96 5.66
C PHE A 80 -18.26 11.55 5.47
N LEU A 81 -18.49 12.81 5.86
CA LEU A 81 -19.82 13.42 5.89
C LEU A 81 -20.24 13.85 4.47
N ARG A 82 -21.01 12.99 3.79
CA ARG A 82 -21.73 13.34 2.55
C ARG A 82 -23.17 13.68 2.92
N GLN A 83 -23.50 14.97 2.93
CA GLN A 83 -24.85 15.43 3.25
C GLN A 83 -25.61 15.73 1.96
N VAL A 84 -26.76 15.06 1.77
CA VAL A 84 -27.71 15.36 0.70
C VAL A 84 -28.86 16.15 1.33
N THR A 85 -29.07 17.38 0.89
CA THR A 85 -30.25 18.19 1.25
C THR A 85 -31.22 18.19 0.08
N ARG A 86 -32.52 18.10 0.37
CA ARG A 86 -33.61 18.09 -0.63
C ARG A 86 -33.79 19.46 -1.28
#